data_AF-A0A2G2XMI7-F1
#
_entry.id   AF-A0A2G2XMI7-F1
#
_cell.length_a   1.000
_cell.length_b   1.000
_cell.length_c   1.000
_cell.angle_alpha   90.00
_cell.angle_beta   90.00
_cell.angle_gamma   90.00
#
_symmetry.space_group_name_H-M   'P 1'
#
loop_
_entity.id
_entity.type
_entity.pdbx_description
1 polymer ?
#
loop_
_entity_poly.entity_id
_entity_poly.type
_entity_poly.pdbx_seq_one_letter_code
_entity_poly.pdbx_strand_id
1 'polypeptide(L)'
;MNKGTNTLNLVHFAALLIVVLLACSNTLMVQAETYKPNGRMKAKLTLNDFQKGGSGGGPSECSGKYYDNSIPVVALSSRWYSKGRRCFENINIYAKNGRSTQAMVVDECDTSRACKNNIVDASEAVWKALGVSKKDPRYVTVMMVATGSGGGSDVKLVDVSSLELVVSLVVIDELVSSWDWPIVVDDGGGGAAGIGIDGGDSG
;
A
#
# COMPACT_ATOMS: atom_id res chain seq x y z
N MET A 1 -13.37 13.41 57.28
CA MET A 1 -14.05 13.07 56.00
C MET A 1 -13.04 13.23 54.88
N ASN A 2 -12.34 12.16 54.51
CA ASN A 2 -11.33 12.18 53.45
C ASN A 2 -12.01 12.24 52.08
N LYS A 3 -11.99 13.41 51.44
CA LYS A 3 -12.30 13.55 50.01
C LYS A 3 -10.99 13.43 49.25
N GLY A 4 -10.61 12.23 48.81
CA GLY A 4 -9.29 12.06 48.22
C GLY A 4 -9.04 10.75 47.49
N THR A 5 -9.98 10.27 46.66
CA THR A 5 -9.76 9.04 45.87
C THR A 5 -10.54 8.99 44.54
N ASN A 6 -10.71 10.12 43.83
CA ASN A 6 -11.41 10.11 42.52
C ASN A 6 -10.66 10.81 41.37
N THR A 7 -9.62 11.59 41.65
CA THR A 7 -8.81 12.27 40.62
C THR A 7 -7.78 11.34 40.00
N LEU A 8 -7.20 10.42 40.78
CA LEU A 8 -6.21 9.45 40.30
C LEU A 8 -6.81 8.50 39.25
N ASN A 9 -8.05 8.05 39.46
CA ASN A 9 -8.75 7.21 38.49
C ASN A 9 -9.07 7.99 37.21
N LEU A 10 -9.55 9.22 37.31
CA LEU A 10 -9.89 10.03 36.14
C LEU A 10 -8.68 10.36 35.26
N VAL A 11 -7.53 10.65 35.86
CA VAL A 11 -6.29 10.93 35.13
C VAL A 11 -5.74 9.67 34.46
N HIS A 12 -5.78 8.51 35.13
CA HIS A 12 -5.39 7.24 34.51
C HIS A 12 -6.34 6.82 33.38
N PHE A 13 -7.66 6.99 33.54
CA PHE A 13 -8.63 6.71 32.48
C PHE A 13 -8.44 7.65 31.28
N ALA A 14 -8.17 8.94 31.52
CA ALA A 14 -7.90 9.91 30.46
C ALA A 14 -6.60 9.58 29.71
N ALA A 15 -5.52 9.23 30.41
CA ALA A 15 -4.25 8.83 29.80
C ALA A 15 -4.41 7.55 28.97
N LEU A 16 -5.14 6.55 29.49
CA LEU A 16 -5.39 5.28 28.79
C LEU A 16 -6.26 5.48 27.54
N LEU A 17 -7.25 6.37 27.61
CA LEU A 17 -8.07 6.77 26.45
C LEU A 17 -7.24 7.45 25.36
N ILE A 18 -6.33 8.37 25.74
CA ILE A 18 -5.45 9.07 24.79
C ILE A 18 -4.49 8.10 24.10
N VAL A 19 -3.89 7.17 24.85
CA VAL A 19 -3.01 6.13 24.29
C VAL A 19 -3.78 5.23 23.32
N VAL A 20 -5.01 4.83 23.66
CA VAL A 20 -5.86 4.04 22.76
C VAL A 20 -6.22 4.83 21.50
N LEU A 21 -6.56 6.12 21.61
CA LEU A 21 -6.89 6.97 20.47
C LEU A 21 -5.69 7.20 19.54
N LEU A 22 -4.48 7.39 20.09
CA LEU A 22 -3.24 7.52 19.31
C LEU A 22 -2.88 6.18 18.63
N ALA A 23 -3.00 5.07 19.35
CA ALA A 23 -2.80 3.73 18.78
C ALA A 23 -3.82 3.42 17.68
N CYS A 24 -5.09 3.76 17.88
CA CYS A 24 -6.17 3.62 16.88
C CYS A 24 -5.93 4.50 15.65
N SER A 25 -5.45 5.74 15.83
CA SER A 25 -5.14 6.65 14.72
C SER A 25 -4.00 6.10 13.85
N ASN A 26 -3.00 5.47 14.47
CA ASN A 26 -1.86 4.87 13.78
C ASN A 26 -2.19 3.50 13.15
N THR A 27 -3.16 2.74 13.68
CA THR A 27 -3.64 1.50 13.03
C THR A 27 -4.55 1.76 11.83
N LEU A 28 -5.19 2.93 11.75
CA LEU A 28 -6.02 3.32 10.61
C LEU A 28 -5.19 3.69 9.36
N MET A 29 -3.87 3.85 9.48
CA MET A 29 -2.96 4.10 8.36
C MET A 29 -2.41 2.81 7.72
N VAL A 30 -2.67 1.63 8.28
CA VAL A 30 -2.03 0.36 7.80
C VAL A 30 -2.91 -0.47 6.85
N GLN A 31 -4.06 0.03 6.38
CA GLN A 31 -4.94 -0.74 5.48
C GLN A 31 -5.24 -0.08 4.13
N ALA A 32 -4.43 0.89 3.70
CA ALA A 32 -4.57 1.49 2.36
C ALA A 32 -3.46 1.12 1.36
N GLU A 33 -2.38 0.45 1.76
CA GLU A 33 -1.18 0.30 0.89
C GLU A 33 -0.81 -1.11 0.43
N THR A 34 -1.57 -2.17 0.77
CA THR A 34 -1.16 -3.55 0.43
C THR A 34 -2.02 -4.30 -0.59
N TYR A 35 -3.08 -3.71 -1.16
CA TYR A 35 -3.67 -4.30 -2.38
C TYR A 35 -2.91 -3.86 -3.63
N LYS A 36 -1.66 -4.32 -3.73
CA LYS A 36 -0.91 -4.26 -4.97
C LYS A 36 -1.26 -5.53 -5.76
N PRO A 37 -2.00 -5.48 -6.87
CA PRO A 37 -2.20 -6.65 -7.71
C PRO A 37 -0.84 -7.02 -8.35
N ASN A 38 -0.05 -7.80 -7.61
CA ASN A 38 1.14 -8.57 -7.97
C ASN A 38 1.06 -9.37 -9.29
N GLY A 39 -0.11 -9.45 -9.93
CA GLY A 39 -0.42 -10.44 -10.94
C GLY A 39 -0.37 -9.88 -12.35
N ARG A 40 0.53 -10.41 -13.19
CA ARG A 40 0.33 -10.42 -14.64
C ARG A 40 -1.04 -11.04 -14.93
N MET A 41 -1.95 -10.26 -15.51
CA MET A 41 -3.30 -10.71 -15.83
C MET A 41 -3.32 -11.27 -17.24
N LYS A 42 -3.76 -12.53 -17.40
CA LYS A 42 -4.00 -13.12 -18.73
C LYS A 42 -5.20 -12.44 -19.38
N ALA A 43 -5.00 -11.89 -20.56
CA ALA A 43 -6.04 -11.25 -21.36
C ALA A 43 -6.03 -11.78 -22.80
N LYS A 44 -7.16 -11.63 -23.47
CA LYS A 44 -7.27 -11.80 -24.92
C LYS A 44 -7.21 -10.43 -25.58
N LEU A 45 -6.20 -10.22 -26.42
CA LEU A 45 -6.05 -9.05 -27.27
C LEU A 45 -7.02 -9.15 -28.45
N THR A 46 -7.81 -8.10 -28.64
CA THR A 46 -8.65 -7.90 -29.84
C THR A 46 -8.25 -6.60 -30.53
N LEU A 47 -8.67 -6.42 -31.78
CA LEU A 47 -8.41 -5.20 -32.53
C LEU A 47 -9.67 -4.33 -32.48
N ASN A 48 -9.49 -3.08 -32.06
CA ASN A 48 -10.50 -2.06 -32.17
C ASN A 48 -10.01 -0.88 -32.99
N ASP A 49 -10.93 -0.27 -33.72
CA ASP A 49 -10.73 0.98 -34.42
C ASP A 49 -11.37 2.12 -33.61
N PHE A 50 -10.53 2.98 -33.04
CA PHE A 50 -10.94 4.10 -32.19
C PHE A 50 -11.21 5.39 -32.98
N GLN A 51 -11.12 5.36 -34.31
CA GLN A 51 -11.36 6.51 -35.16
C GLN A 51 -12.87 6.77 -35.33
N LYS A 52 -13.20 8.00 -35.75
CA LYS A 52 -14.58 8.37 -36.07
C LYS A 52 -15.09 7.54 -37.25
N GLY A 53 -16.20 6.83 -37.05
CA GLY A 53 -16.77 5.94 -38.06
C GLY A 53 -16.09 4.57 -38.14
N GLY A 54 -15.15 4.28 -37.23
CA GLY A 54 -14.53 2.98 -37.07
C GLY A 54 -15.42 1.96 -36.36
N SER A 55 -14.91 0.74 -36.19
CA SER A 55 -15.62 -0.37 -35.53
C SER A 55 -15.91 -0.13 -34.05
N GLY A 56 -15.17 0.77 -33.38
CA GLY A 56 -15.38 1.13 -31.97
C GLY A 56 -16.67 1.92 -31.73
N GLY A 57 -17.33 2.39 -32.79
CA GLY A 57 -18.62 3.06 -32.71
C GLY A 57 -18.52 4.50 -32.20
N GLY A 58 -18.88 4.70 -30.93
CA GLY A 58 -18.93 6.03 -30.31
C GLY A 58 -17.55 6.59 -29.93
N PRO A 59 -17.48 7.85 -29.48
CA PRO A 59 -16.27 8.38 -28.85
C PRO A 59 -15.93 7.62 -27.57
N SER A 60 -14.64 7.53 -27.22
CA SER A 60 -14.18 6.74 -26.09
C SER A 60 -14.59 7.31 -24.73
N GLU A 61 -15.00 6.43 -23.81
CA GLU A 61 -15.65 6.76 -22.54
C GLU A 61 -14.83 7.70 -21.64
N CYS A 62 -13.49 7.56 -21.60
CA CYS A 62 -12.67 8.40 -20.73
C CYS A 62 -12.66 9.88 -21.10
N SER A 63 -12.87 10.21 -22.38
CA SER A 63 -12.58 11.55 -22.92
C SER A 63 -13.68 12.13 -23.80
N GLY A 64 -14.65 11.31 -24.25
CA GLY A 64 -15.64 11.70 -25.25
C GLY A 64 -15.02 12.01 -26.63
N LYS A 65 -13.84 11.44 -26.94
CA LYS A 65 -13.09 11.71 -28.18
C LYS A 65 -12.77 10.42 -28.93
N TYR A 66 -12.47 10.56 -30.21
CA TYR A 66 -11.91 9.52 -31.05
C TYR A 66 -10.37 9.59 -31.01
N TYR A 67 -9.71 8.45 -31.24
CA TYR A 67 -8.26 8.33 -31.29
C TYR A 67 -7.82 7.77 -32.64
N ASP A 68 -6.71 8.28 -33.16
CA ASP A 68 -6.10 7.71 -34.35
C ASP A 68 -5.49 6.33 -34.05
N ASN A 69 -5.61 5.38 -34.99
CA ASN A 69 -5.11 4.02 -34.80
C ASN A 69 -3.58 3.92 -34.71
N SER A 70 -2.84 5.00 -35.03
CA SER A 70 -1.40 5.11 -34.79
C SER A 70 -1.03 5.42 -33.33
N ILE A 71 -2.00 5.80 -32.49
CA ILE A 71 -1.77 6.06 -31.06
C ILE A 71 -1.97 4.74 -30.29
N PRO A 72 -1.04 4.32 -29.41
CA PRO A 72 -1.17 3.09 -28.65
C PRO A 72 -2.19 3.23 -27.52
N VAL A 73 -3.47 3.07 -27.86
CA VAL A 73 -4.60 3.11 -26.93
C VAL A 73 -5.34 1.78 -26.85
N VAL A 74 -6.04 1.56 -25.73
CA VAL A 74 -6.85 0.36 -25.46
C VAL A 74 -8.17 0.67 -24.77
N ALA A 75 -9.15 -0.20 -24.99
CA ALA A 75 -10.33 -0.37 -24.17
C ALA A 75 -10.16 -1.60 -23.25
N LEU A 76 -10.61 -1.50 -22.01
CA LEU A 76 -10.56 -2.61 -21.06
C LEU A 76 -11.94 -3.15 -20.76
N SER A 77 -12.07 -4.46 -20.57
CA SER A 77 -13.30 -5.05 -20.02
C SER A 77 -13.75 -4.32 -18.75
N SER A 78 -15.07 -4.16 -18.55
CA SER A 78 -15.69 -3.40 -17.45
C SER A 78 -15.03 -3.56 -16.07
N ARG A 79 -14.71 -4.80 -15.67
CA ARG A 79 -14.04 -5.06 -14.38
C ARG A 79 -12.66 -4.41 -14.28
N TRP A 80 -11.88 -4.46 -15.36
CA TRP A 80 -10.55 -3.87 -15.42
C TRP A 80 -10.60 -2.36 -15.63
N TYR A 81 -11.51 -1.88 -16.47
CA TYR A 81 -11.79 -0.45 -16.64
C TYR A 81 -12.17 0.23 -15.31
N SER A 82 -12.88 -0.51 -14.45
CA SER A 82 -13.17 -0.13 -13.06
C SER A 82 -13.92 1.21 -12.97
N LYS A 83 -14.98 1.36 -13.78
CA LYS A 83 -15.81 2.58 -13.84
C LYS A 83 -14.97 3.84 -14.07
N GLY A 84 -14.00 3.77 -14.98
CA GLY A 84 -13.13 4.89 -15.35
C GLY A 84 -11.97 5.16 -14.40
N ARG A 85 -11.80 4.40 -13.30
CA ARG A 85 -10.67 4.59 -12.38
C ARG A 85 -9.30 4.41 -13.04
N ARG A 86 -9.24 3.70 -14.17
CA ARG A 86 -8.02 3.51 -14.97
C ARG A 86 -7.90 4.45 -16.17
N CYS A 87 -8.81 5.40 -16.33
CA CYS A 87 -8.74 6.31 -17.47
C CYS A 87 -7.40 7.03 -17.53
N PHE A 88 -6.81 7.00 -18.72
CA PHE A 88 -5.49 7.57 -19.02
C PHE A 88 -4.32 6.95 -18.25
N GLU A 89 -4.54 5.89 -17.48
CA GLU A 89 -3.45 5.07 -16.96
C GLU A 89 -2.82 4.27 -18.09
N ASN A 90 -1.50 4.12 -18.02
CA ASN A 90 -0.78 3.23 -18.90
C ASN A 90 -0.83 1.79 -18.38
N ILE A 91 -0.84 0.84 -19.31
CA ILE A 91 -0.65 -0.58 -19.02
C ILE A 91 0.50 -1.11 -19.86
N ASN A 92 1.26 -2.04 -19.29
CA ASN A 92 2.24 -2.82 -20.04
C ASN A 92 1.58 -4.10 -20.53
N ILE A 93 1.67 -4.36 -21.83
CA ILE A 93 1.13 -5.53 -22.51
C ILE A 93 2.29 -6.38 -22.99
N TYR A 94 2.30 -7.65 -22.61
CA TYR A 94 3.36 -8.61 -22.95
C TYR A 94 2.80 -9.72 -23.84
N ALA A 95 3.39 -9.90 -25.01
CA ALA A 95 3.06 -10.98 -25.94
C ALA A 95 3.95 -12.21 -25.70
N LYS A 96 3.48 -13.38 -26.11
CA LYS A 96 4.23 -14.64 -25.94
C LYS A 96 5.52 -14.73 -26.77
N ASN A 97 5.65 -13.90 -27.81
CA ASN A 97 6.86 -13.80 -28.62
C ASN A 97 8.00 -13.00 -27.92
N GLY A 98 7.82 -12.62 -26.64
CA GLY A 98 8.78 -11.86 -25.86
C GLY A 98 8.70 -10.35 -26.07
N ARG A 99 7.90 -9.86 -27.02
CA ARG A 99 7.70 -8.42 -27.25
C ARG A 99 6.70 -7.86 -26.24
N SER A 100 6.86 -6.57 -25.94
CA SER A 100 5.93 -5.84 -25.10
C SER A 100 5.72 -4.42 -25.61
N THR A 101 4.63 -3.80 -25.21
CA THR A 101 4.34 -2.40 -25.49
C THR A 101 3.59 -1.80 -24.32
N GLN A 102 3.70 -0.48 -24.16
CA GLN A 102 2.83 0.28 -23.31
C GLN A 102 1.65 0.81 -24.12
N ALA A 103 0.48 0.90 -23.50
CA ALA A 103 -0.70 1.51 -24.10
C ALA A 103 -1.53 2.24 -23.04
N MET A 104 -2.20 3.33 -23.46
CA MET A 104 -3.05 4.14 -22.59
C MET A 104 -4.50 3.64 -22.62
N VAL A 105 -5.12 3.54 -21.45
CA VAL A 105 -6.54 3.19 -21.35
C VAL A 105 -7.40 4.40 -21.69
N VAL A 106 -8.27 4.27 -22.69
CA VAL A 106 -9.14 5.37 -23.14
C VAL A 106 -10.62 5.03 -23.12
N ASP A 107 -10.98 3.75 -23.01
CA ASP A 107 -12.35 3.31 -23.21
C ASP A 107 -12.72 2.07 -22.39
N GLU A 108 -14.03 1.83 -22.30
CA GLU A 108 -14.61 0.62 -21.72
C GLU A 108 -15.05 -0.34 -22.83
N CYS A 109 -14.59 -1.58 -22.75
CA CYS A 109 -15.19 -2.68 -23.48
C CYS A 109 -16.33 -3.27 -22.61
N ASP A 110 -17.55 -2.76 -22.84
CA ASP A 110 -18.73 -3.04 -21.99
C ASP A 110 -19.16 -4.53 -22.03
N THR A 111 -18.99 -5.18 -20.89
CA THR A 111 -19.30 -6.60 -20.68
C THR A 111 -20.79 -6.92 -20.56
N SER A 112 -21.64 -5.91 -20.34
CA SER A 112 -23.10 -6.07 -20.30
C SER A 112 -23.73 -6.19 -21.69
N ARG A 113 -22.99 -5.79 -22.73
CA ARG A 113 -23.44 -5.80 -24.12
C ARG A 113 -22.81 -6.95 -24.89
N ALA A 114 -21.55 -6.80 -25.29
CA ALA A 114 -20.90 -7.72 -26.23
C ALA A 114 -19.45 -8.08 -25.87
N CYS A 115 -18.85 -7.43 -24.86
CA CYS A 115 -17.47 -7.70 -24.49
C CYS A 115 -17.34 -8.88 -23.53
N LYS A 116 -16.25 -9.65 -23.63
CA LYS A 116 -15.92 -10.67 -22.62
C LYS A 116 -15.19 -10.01 -21.44
N ASN A 117 -15.13 -10.72 -20.32
CA ASN A 117 -14.56 -10.19 -19.06
C ASN A 117 -13.02 -10.10 -19.02
N ASN A 118 -12.33 -10.59 -20.06
CA ASN A 118 -10.87 -10.67 -20.09
C ASN A 118 -10.28 -10.13 -21.40
N ILE A 119 -10.87 -9.07 -21.95
CA ILE A 119 -10.48 -8.43 -23.20
C ILE A 119 -9.63 -7.20 -22.95
N VAL A 120 -8.57 -7.08 -23.75
CA VAL A 120 -7.87 -5.82 -24.03
C VAL A 120 -8.13 -5.52 -25.50
N ASP A 121 -8.97 -4.54 -25.76
CA ASP A 121 -9.35 -4.18 -27.12
C ASP A 121 -8.46 -3.06 -27.61
N ALA A 122 -7.59 -3.34 -28.56
CA ALA A 122 -6.39 -2.53 -28.80
C ALA A 122 -6.35 -1.95 -30.20
N SER A 123 -5.82 -0.73 -30.29
CA SER A 123 -5.52 -0.03 -31.54
C SER A 123 -4.49 -0.77 -32.40
N GLU A 124 -4.44 -0.43 -33.68
CA GLU A 124 -3.47 -1.02 -34.62
C GLU A 124 -2.01 -0.81 -34.20
N ALA A 125 -1.68 0.34 -33.61
CA ALA A 125 -0.36 0.64 -33.07
C ALA A 125 0.12 -0.40 -32.05
N VAL A 126 -0.77 -0.83 -31.14
CA VAL A 126 -0.45 -1.85 -30.13
C VAL A 126 -0.15 -3.19 -30.79
N TRP A 127 -0.98 -3.60 -31.76
CA TRP A 127 -0.76 -4.84 -32.52
C TRP A 127 0.58 -4.83 -33.26
N LYS A 128 0.90 -3.71 -33.92
CA LYS A 128 2.15 -3.52 -34.65
C LYS A 128 3.37 -3.57 -33.73
N ALA A 129 3.30 -2.90 -32.57
CA ALA A 129 4.39 -2.88 -31.59
C ALA A 129 4.69 -4.29 -31.03
N LEU A 130 3.63 -5.04 -30.71
CA LEU A 130 3.73 -6.42 -30.23
C LEU A 130 4.19 -7.41 -31.31
N GLY A 131 4.11 -7.05 -32.59
CA GLY A 131 4.51 -7.94 -33.70
C GLY A 131 3.74 -9.26 -33.71
N VAL A 132 2.47 -9.23 -33.29
CA VAL A 132 1.61 -10.42 -33.21
C VAL A 132 0.68 -10.48 -34.43
N SER A 133 0.53 -11.67 -35.02
CA SER A 133 -0.37 -11.89 -36.14
C SER A 133 -1.79 -12.18 -35.65
N LYS A 134 -2.78 -11.53 -36.24
CA LYS A 134 -4.22 -11.78 -36.00
C LYS A 134 -4.64 -13.22 -36.32
N LYS A 135 -3.86 -13.93 -37.14
CA LYS A 135 -4.17 -15.30 -37.62
C LYS A 135 -3.68 -16.39 -36.66
N ASP A 136 -2.83 -16.06 -35.68
CA ASP A 136 -2.30 -17.06 -34.76
C ASP A 136 -2.99 -16.94 -33.38
N PRO A 137 -3.88 -17.90 -33.03
CA PRO A 137 -4.58 -17.87 -31.75
C PRO A 137 -3.65 -18.03 -30.54
N ARG A 138 -2.38 -18.43 -30.74
CA ARG A 138 -1.40 -18.51 -29.65
C ARG A 138 -0.96 -17.14 -29.17
N TYR A 139 -0.91 -16.14 -30.06
CA TYR A 139 -0.38 -14.80 -29.75
C TYR A 139 -1.43 -13.77 -29.35
N VAL A 140 -2.73 -14.07 -29.52
CA VAL A 140 -3.80 -13.19 -29.01
C VAL A 140 -3.95 -13.26 -27.50
N THR A 141 -3.34 -14.23 -26.82
CA THR A 141 -3.23 -14.21 -25.36
C THR A 141 -2.03 -13.37 -24.92
N VAL A 142 -2.30 -12.28 -24.23
CA VAL A 142 -1.29 -11.36 -23.68
C VAL A 142 -1.34 -11.37 -22.16
N MET A 143 -0.27 -10.89 -21.54
CA MET A 143 -0.30 -10.52 -20.12
C MET A 143 -0.38 -9.01 -20.03
N MET A 144 -1.26 -8.48 -19.17
CA MET A 144 -1.28 -7.05 -18.87
C MET A 144 -0.92 -6.79 -17.41
N VAL A 145 -0.21 -5.68 -17.19
CA VAL A 145 0.14 -5.17 -15.88
C VAL A 145 -0.18 -3.68 -15.89
N ALA A 146 -0.99 -3.23 -14.93
CA ALA A 146 -1.21 -1.80 -14.75
C ALA A 146 0.10 -1.15 -14.31
N THR A 147 0.54 -0.11 -14.99
CA THR A 147 1.64 0.70 -14.46
C THR A 147 1.05 1.53 -13.34
N GLY A 148 1.21 1.08 -12.11
CA GLY A 148 0.93 1.95 -10.98
C GLY A 148 1.72 3.25 -11.17
N SER A 149 1.20 4.37 -10.68
CA SER A 149 1.90 5.66 -10.63
C SER A 149 3.16 5.65 -9.73
N GLY A 150 3.74 4.48 -9.46
CA GLY A 150 4.99 4.26 -8.75
C GLY A 150 5.94 3.48 -9.65
N GLY A 151 6.99 4.16 -10.10
CA GLY A 151 8.07 3.57 -10.90
C GLY A 151 8.64 2.32 -10.23
N GLY A 152 8.50 1.18 -10.90
CA GLY A 152 9.22 -0.04 -10.56
C GLY A 152 10.64 0.02 -11.11
N SER A 153 11.50 0.82 -10.47
CA SER A 153 12.88 0.40 -10.24
C SER A 153 12.92 -0.17 -8.83
N ASP A 154 13.72 -1.18 -8.58
CA ASP A 154 13.87 -1.89 -7.31
C ASP A 154 14.02 -0.95 -6.11
N VAL A 155 12.93 -0.53 -5.47
CA VAL A 155 12.97 0.00 -4.11
C VAL A 155 13.01 -1.21 -3.21
N LYS A 156 14.21 -1.57 -2.76
CA LYS A 156 14.36 -2.38 -1.54
C LYS A 156 13.55 -1.68 -0.47
N LEU A 157 12.46 -2.30 -0.05
CA LEU A 157 11.74 -1.91 1.15
C LEU A 157 12.74 -2.03 2.30
N VAL A 158 13.22 -0.88 2.77
CA VAL A 158 13.83 -0.82 4.10
C VAL A 158 12.67 -1.02 5.05
N ASP A 159 12.69 -2.16 5.74
CA ASP A 159 11.71 -2.49 6.76
C ASP A 159 11.81 -1.47 7.91
N VAL A 160 10.86 -0.53 7.93
CA VAL A 160 10.77 0.54 8.93
C VAL A 160 10.22 0.01 10.27
N SER A 161 9.81 -1.27 10.35
CA SER A 161 9.29 -1.86 11.60
C SER A 161 10.32 -1.86 12.73
N SER A 162 11.62 -1.90 12.36
CA SER A 162 12.71 -1.80 13.33
C SER A 162 12.84 -0.39 13.92
N LEU A 163 12.45 0.67 13.23
CA LEU A 163 12.56 2.05 13.73
C LEU A 163 11.42 2.40 14.71
N GLU A 164 10.21 1.89 14.52
CA GLU A 164 9.08 2.12 15.45
C GLU A 164 9.28 1.41 16.80
N LEU A 165 9.91 0.23 16.78
CA LEU A 165 10.32 -0.48 17.99
C LEU A 165 11.41 0.29 18.76
N VAL A 166 12.38 0.89 18.06
CA VAL A 166 13.46 1.65 18.70
C VAL A 166 12.94 2.95 19.30
N VAL A 167 12.05 3.67 18.60
CA VAL A 167 11.43 4.90 19.13
C VAL A 167 10.59 4.59 20.37
N SER A 168 9.83 3.48 20.37
CA SER A 168 9.03 3.08 21.52
C SER A 168 9.91 2.70 22.72
N LEU A 169 11.04 2.01 22.51
CA LEU A 169 12.00 1.68 23.57
C LEU A 169 12.67 2.92 24.16
N VAL A 170 13.07 3.90 23.33
CA VAL A 170 13.70 5.15 23.80
C VAL A 170 12.72 6.00 24.62
N VAL A 171 11.45 6.06 24.21
CA VAL A 171 10.41 6.78 24.97
C VAL A 171 10.11 6.09 26.30
N ILE A 172 10.15 4.75 26.34
CA ILE A 172 9.98 3.99 27.60
C ILE A 172 11.18 4.23 28.54
N ASP A 173 12.40 4.29 28.02
CA ASP A 173 13.60 4.55 28.85
C ASP A 173 13.62 5.97 29.43
N GLU A 174 13.25 7.00 28.64
CA GLU A 174 13.08 8.37 29.15
C GLU A 174 11.98 8.44 30.23
N LEU A 175 10.87 7.70 30.05
CA LEU A 175 9.79 7.64 31.02
C LEU A 175 10.12 6.82 32.28
N VAL A 176 11.04 5.84 32.22
CA VAL A 176 11.49 5.09 33.41
C VAL A 176 12.54 5.89 34.18
N SER A 177 13.43 6.60 33.47
CA SER A 177 14.47 7.44 34.08
C SER A 177 13.94 8.67 34.86
N SER A 178 12.68 9.06 34.66
CA SER A 178 12.04 10.17 35.40
C SER A 178 11.40 9.75 36.74
N TRP A 179 11.46 8.46 37.12
CA TRP A 179 10.80 7.92 38.33
C TRP A 179 11.78 7.49 39.43
N ASP A 180 13.08 7.74 39.31
CA ASP A 180 14.03 7.57 40.41
C ASP A 180 13.97 8.77 41.38
N TRP A 181 13.10 8.66 42.38
CA TRP A 181 13.11 9.52 43.56
C TRP A 181 13.71 8.71 44.72
N PRO A 182 14.71 9.24 45.47
CA PRO A 182 15.27 8.52 46.60
C PRO A 182 14.25 8.52 47.75
N ILE A 183 13.72 7.35 48.11
CA ILE A 183 12.98 7.21 49.36
C ILE A 183 14.00 7.03 50.48
N VAL A 184 14.20 8.13 51.21
CA VAL A 184 14.88 8.17 52.51
C VAL A 184 14.06 7.31 53.49
N VAL A 185 14.71 6.31 54.07
CA VAL A 185 14.15 5.49 55.16
C VAL A 185 14.38 6.25 56.46
N ASP A 186 13.31 6.76 57.07
CA ASP A 186 13.38 7.42 58.38
C ASP A 186 12.96 6.41 59.45
N ASP A 187 13.88 5.54 59.85
CA ASP A 187 13.70 4.62 60.99
C ASP A 187 14.09 5.35 62.29
N GLY A 188 13.18 6.19 62.78
CA GLY A 188 13.27 6.78 64.11
C GLY A 188 12.89 5.79 65.20
N GLY A 189 13.80 4.92 65.62
CA GLY A 189 13.53 3.98 66.72
C GLY A 189 14.69 3.11 67.23
N GLY A 190 15.67 3.72 67.89
CA GLY A 190 16.35 3.10 69.04
C GLY A 190 17.72 2.45 68.82
N GLY A 191 18.72 3.01 69.53
CA GLY A 191 19.65 2.20 70.33
C GLY A 191 20.94 1.72 69.69
N ALA A 192 22.03 2.41 70.05
CA ALA A 192 23.36 1.86 70.34
C ALA A 192 24.06 0.95 69.30
N ALA A 193 25.11 1.49 68.68
CA ALA A 193 26.32 0.71 68.42
C ALA A 193 27.53 1.58 68.78
N GLY A 194 28.23 1.15 69.83
CA GLY A 194 29.51 1.69 70.24
C GLY A 194 30.59 1.42 69.19
N ILE A 195 31.55 2.34 69.13
CA ILE A 195 32.80 2.19 68.39
C ILE A 195 33.73 1.38 69.28
N GLY A 196 34.20 0.24 68.79
CA GLY A 196 35.17 -0.62 69.48
C GLY A 196 35.93 -1.47 68.48
N ILE A 197 37.14 -1.00 68.17
CA ILE A 197 38.18 -1.63 67.38
C ILE A 197 38.99 -2.50 68.35
N ASP A 198 39.32 -3.73 67.96
CA ASP A 198 40.44 -4.61 68.40
C ASP A 198 40.03 -6.04 67.98
N GLY A 199 40.81 -6.90 67.33
CA GLY A 199 42.24 -7.06 67.19
C GLY A 199 42.55 -8.55 67.41
N GLY A 200 43.30 -9.19 66.50
CA GLY A 200 44.12 -10.38 66.84
C GLY A 200 43.48 -11.78 66.78
N ASP A 201 43.82 -12.49 65.72
CA ASP A 201 44.56 -13.77 65.67
C ASP A 201 44.16 -15.01 66.52
N SER A 202 43.99 -16.12 65.79
CA SER A 202 44.40 -17.51 66.05
C SER A 202 44.60 -18.01 67.49
N GLY A 203 43.78 -19.00 67.88
CA GLY A 203 43.99 -19.86 69.06
C GLY A 203 42.74 -20.63 69.47
#